data_AF-A0A6J1RH72-F1
#
_entry.id   AF-A0A6J1RH72-F1
#
_cell.length_a   1.000
_cell.length_b   1.000
_cell.length_c   1.000
_cell.angle_alpha   90.00
_cell.angle_beta   90.00
_cell.angle_gamma   90.00
#
_symmetry.space_group_name_H-M   'P 1'
#
loop_
_entity.id
_entity.type
_entity.pdbx_description
1 polymer ?
#
loop_
_entity_poly.entity_id
_entity_poly.type
_entity_poly.pdbx_seq_one_letter_code
_entity_poly.pdbx_strand_id
1 'polypeptide(L)'
;MICIDSLHISLNRFLLLTVGLWPYQRSKLVQLQFTLLFSVLATFILGQFATFLTSQCTPDLLINVLASALFYISFAIKYSSFSINVEVIKCLLEQLQNTCNELTDENEINIIKQYAIYAKRYTIAFTCKTTALNLL
;
A
#
# COMPACT_ATOMS: atom_id res chain seq x y z
N MET A 1 18.75 -16.45 9.80
CA MET A 1 17.59 -15.74 10.39
C MET A 1 17.76 -14.22 10.53
N ILE A 2 18.98 -13.67 10.50
CA ILE A 2 19.32 -12.28 10.86
C ILE A 2 18.74 -11.20 9.90
N CYS A 3 18.49 -11.54 8.63
CA CYS A 3 18.16 -10.53 7.62
C CYS A 3 16.73 -9.94 7.75
N ILE A 4 15.78 -10.70 8.29
CA ILE A 4 14.35 -10.40 8.15
C ILE A 4 13.79 -9.59 9.32
N ASP A 5 14.25 -9.87 10.54
CA ASP A 5 13.83 -9.12 11.73
C ASP A 5 14.37 -7.68 11.72
N SER A 6 15.50 -7.43 11.07
CA SER A 6 16.23 -6.15 11.15
C SER A 6 15.89 -5.16 10.03
N LEU A 7 15.28 -5.59 8.92
CA LEU A 7 15.38 -4.84 7.68
C LEU A 7 14.08 -4.88 6.87
N HIS A 8 13.35 -3.76 6.87
CA HIS A 8 12.22 -3.45 5.98
C HIS A 8 10.91 -4.24 6.17
N ILE A 9 10.96 -5.55 6.42
CA ILE A 9 9.74 -6.35 6.63
C ILE A 9 8.98 -5.83 7.85
N SER A 10 9.62 -5.41 8.94
CA SER A 10 8.91 -4.92 10.14
C SER A 10 8.09 -3.64 9.90
N LEU A 11 8.66 -2.64 9.22
CA LEU A 11 7.95 -1.39 8.90
C LEU A 11 6.85 -1.63 7.86
N ASN A 12 7.18 -2.30 6.75
CA ASN A 12 6.19 -2.59 5.71
C ASN A 12 5.09 -3.51 6.24
N ARG A 13 5.43 -4.49 7.09
CA ARG A 13 4.47 -5.33 7.79
C ARG A 13 3.54 -4.52 8.66
N PHE A 14 4.07 -3.60 9.47
CA PHE A 14 3.25 -2.72 10.28
C PHE A 14 2.27 -1.92 9.39
N LEU A 15 2.78 -1.29 8.33
CA LEU A 15 1.94 -0.52 7.39
C LEU A 15 0.86 -1.40 6.74
N LEU A 16 1.24 -2.55 6.20
CA LEU A 16 0.31 -3.50 5.58
C LEU A 16 -0.72 -4.06 6.58
N LEU A 17 -0.32 -4.28 7.84
CA LEU A 17 -1.24 -4.68 8.92
C LEU A 17 -2.25 -3.56 9.22
N THR A 18 -1.81 -2.30 9.30
CA THR A 18 -2.72 -1.17 9.57
C THR A 18 -3.79 -0.98 8.50
N VAL A 19 -3.47 -1.30 7.23
CA VAL A 19 -4.42 -1.18 6.11
C VAL A 19 -5.13 -2.50 5.77
N GLY A 20 -4.95 -3.56 6.57
CA GLY A 20 -5.60 -4.85 6.36
C GLY A 20 -5.14 -5.61 5.11
N LEU A 21 -3.92 -5.37 4.64
CA LEU A 21 -3.35 -6.03 3.46
C LEU A 21 -2.29 -7.09 3.78
N TRP A 22 -1.94 -7.31 5.05
CA TRP A 22 -0.86 -8.26 5.39
C TRP A 22 -1.19 -9.70 4.96
N PRO A 23 -0.32 -10.37 4.17
CA PRO A 23 -0.68 -11.62 3.51
C PRO A 23 -0.77 -12.84 4.41
N TYR A 24 -0.02 -12.88 5.53
CA TYR A 24 0.04 -14.07 6.39
C TYR A 24 -1.15 -14.20 7.36
N GLN A 25 -1.91 -13.12 7.62
CA GLN A 25 -2.93 -13.10 8.66
C GLN A 25 -4.27 -12.59 8.12
N ARG A 26 -5.06 -13.48 7.52
CA ARG A 26 -6.41 -13.16 7.02
C ARG A 26 -7.49 -13.39 8.09
N SER A 27 -7.37 -12.70 9.22
CA SER A 27 -8.37 -12.78 10.28
C SER A 27 -9.68 -12.10 9.88
N LYS A 28 -10.77 -12.37 10.61
CA LYS A 28 -12.05 -11.65 10.44
C LYS A 28 -11.90 -10.15 10.62
N LEU A 29 -10.99 -9.70 11.49
CA LEU A 29 -10.66 -8.28 11.69
C LEU A 29 -10.05 -7.67 10.43
N VAL A 30 -9.11 -8.38 9.78
CA VAL A 30 -8.46 -7.89 8.55
C VAL A 30 -9.46 -7.80 7.40
N GLN A 31 -10.38 -8.76 7.28
CA GLN A 31 -11.49 -8.67 6.31
C GLN A 31 -12.38 -7.45 6.59
N LEU A 32 -12.73 -7.20 7.86
CA LEU A 32 -13.51 -6.03 8.24
C LEU A 32 -12.77 -4.72 7.92
N GLN A 33 -11.48 -4.62 8.26
CA GLN A 33 -10.64 -3.46 7.94
C GLN A 33 -10.63 -3.18 6.44
N PHE A 34 -10.42 -4.22 5.62
CA PHE A 34 -10.45 -4.11 4.17
C PHE A 34 -11.81 -3.59 3.67
N THR A 35 -12.90 -4.20 4.12
CA THR A 35 -14.26 -3.79 3.72
C THR A 35 -14.54 -2.35 4.11
N LEU A 36 -14.17 -1.94 5.33
CA LEU A 36 -14.36 -0.56 5.82
C LEU A 36 -13.56 0.43 4.98
N LEU A 37 -12.24 0.23 4.81
CA LEU A 37 -11.39 1.13 4.04
C LEU A 37 -11.83 1.22 2.57
N PHE A 38 -12.18 0.09 1.96
CA PHE A 38 -12.67 0.06 0.59
C PHE A 38 -14.01 0.78 0.45
N SER A 39 -14.93 0.62 1.42
CA SER A 39 -16.22 1.32 1.40
C SER A 39 -16.07 2.84 1.54
N VAL A 40 -15.12 3.32 2.35
CA VAL A 40 -14.79 4.75 2.47
C VAL A 40 -14.27 5.27 1.13
N LEU A 41 -13.35 4.55 0.49
CA LEU A 41 -12.80 4.93 -0.80
C LEU A 41 -13.88 4.96 -1.90
N ALA A 42 -14.77 3.95 -1.93
CA ALA A 42 -15.89 3.89 -2.86
C ALA A 42 -16.87 5.06 -2.65
N THR A 43 -17.18 5.39 -1.39
CA THR A 43 -18.05 6.52 -1.05
C THR A 43 -17.44 7.85 -1.51
N PHE A 44 -16.12 8.02 -1.35
CA PHE A 44 -15.43 9.21 -1.85
C PHE A 44 -15.54 9.33 -3.38
N ILE A 45 -15.29 8.25 -4.11
CA ILE A 45 -15.43 8.22 -5.58
C ILE A 45 -16.87 8.55 -5.99
N LEU A 46 -17.87 7.95 -5.36
CA LEU A 46 -19.28 8.23 -5.65
C LEU A 46 -19.66 9.68 -5.33
N GLY A 47 -19.14 10.24 -4.23
CA GLY A 47 -19.35 11.63 -3.85
C GLY A 47 -18.80 12.61 -4.89
N GLN A 48 -17.62 12.32 -5.47
CA GLN A 48 -17.07 13.13 -6.57
C GLN A 48 -18.05 13.17 -7.77
N PHE A 49 -18.58 12.02 -8.18
CA PHE A 49 -19.55 11.94 -9.27
C PHE A 49 -20.92 12.56 -8.94
N ALA A 50 -21.35 12.54 -7.67
CA ALA A 50 -22.59 13.18 -7.25
C ALA A 50 -22.58 14.72 -7.47
N THR A 51 -21.40 15.33 -7.51
CA THR A 51 -21.23 16.76 -7.86
C THR A 51 -21.80 17.07 -9.24
N PHE A 52 -21.76 16.13 -10.19
CA PHE A 52 -22.37 16.31 -11.52
C PHE A 52 -23.89 16.38 -11.50
N LEU A 53 -24.53 15.81 -10.48
CA LEU A 53 -25.99 15.83 -10.34
C LEU A 53 -26.50 17.13 -9.69
N THR A 54 -25.65 17.80 -8.91
CA THR A 54 -26.02 18.94 -8.06
C THR A 54 -25.52 20.28 -8.57
N SER A 55 -24.40 20.30 -9.30
CA SER A 55 -23.81 21.50 -9.89
C SER A 55 -24.15 21.64 -11.37
N GLN A 56 -24.11 22.87 -11.88
CA GLN A 56 -24.08 23.11 -13.33
C GLN A 56 -22.79 22.51 -13.91
N CYS A 57 -22.92 21.67 -14.94
CA CYS A 57 -21.78 21.05 -15.61
C CYS A 57 -21.02 22.09 -16.46
N THR A 58 -19.94 22.64 -15.90
CA THR A 58 -18.93 23.38 -16.67
C THR A 58 -17.82 22.43 -17.11
N PRO A 59 -17.18 22.68 -18.27
CA PRO A 59 -16.04 21.87 -18.73
C PRO A 59 -14.89 21.81 -17.72
N ASP A 60 -14.63 22.91 -17.00
CA ASP A 60 -13.59 22.99 -15.97
C ASP A 60 -13.91 22.08 -14.75
N LEU A 61 -15.16 22.13 -14.27
CA LEU A 61 -15.62 21.24 -13.20
C LEU A 61 -15.51 19.76 -13.64
N LEU A 62 -15.85 19.46 -14.88
CA LEU A 62 -15.76 18.11 -15.43
C LEU A 62 -14.32 17.59 -15.43
N ILE A 63 -13.36 18.38 -15.89
CA ILE A 63 -11.95 18.00 -15.91
C ILE A 63 -11.44 17.75 -14.48
N ASN A 64 -11.74 18.65 -13.55
CA ASN A 64 -11.28 18.55 -12.16
C ASN A 64 -11.87 17.33 -11.44
N VAL A 65 -13.19 17.11 -11.57
CA VAL A 65 -13.87 15.96 -10.96
C VAL A 65 -13.38 14.65 -11.57
N LEU A 66 -13.21 14.56 -12.89
CA LEU A 66 -12.68 13.35 -13.52
C LEU A 66 -11.23 13.07 -13.14
N ALA A 67 -10.37 14.09 -13.11
CA ALA A 67 -8.97 13.94 -12.71
C ALA A 67 -8.88 13.42 -11.26
N SER A 68 -9.66 14.01 -10.35
CA SER A 68 -9.78 13.55 -8.97
C SER A 68 -10.31 12.13 -8.88
N ALA A 69 -11.45 11.83 -9.54
CA ALA A 69 -12.07 10.50 -9.51
C ALA A 69 -11.14 9.42 -10.06
N LEU A 70 -10.45 9.66 -11.18
CA LEU A 70 -9.49 8.71 -11.76
C LEU A 70 -8.32 8.45 -10.82
N PHE A 71 -7.83 9.47 -10.11
CA PHE A 71 -6.80 9.31 -9.09
C PHE A 71 -7.26 8.34 -8.00
N TYR A 72 -8.44 8.53 -7.40
CA TYR A 72 -8.97 7.62 -6.37
C TYR A 72 -9.33 6.22 -6.89
N ILE A 73 -9.83 6.12 -8.13
CA ILE A 73 -10.08 4.83 -8.79
C ILE A 73 -8.76 4.06 -8.94
N SER A 74 -7.65 4.73 -9.27
CA SER A 74 -6.34 4.07 -9.36
C SER A 74 -5.90 3.46 -8.02
N PHE A 75 -6.17 4.13 -6.89
CA PHE A 75 -5.94 3.55 -5.56
C PHE A 75 -6.84 2.35 -5.31
N ALA A 76 -8.13 2.43 -5.68
CA ALA A 76 -9.09 1.33 -5.49
C ALA A 76 -8.67 0.08 -6.26
N ILE A 77 -8.21 0.25 -7.51
CA ILE A 77 -7.67 -0.83 -8.33
C ILE A 77 -6.43 -1.43 -7.65
N LYS A 78 -5.44 -0.62 -7.25
CA LYS A 78 -4.21 -1.10 -6.60
C LYS A 78 -4.50 -1.86 -5.30
N TYR A 79 -5.36 -1.30 -4.45
CA TYR A 79 -5.77 -1.90 -3.18
C TYR A 79 -6.48 -3.25 -3.40
N SER A 80 -7.37 -3.32 -4.39
CA SER A 80 -8.07 -4.56 -4.75
C SER A 80 -7.13 -5.61 -5.35
N SER A 81 -6.25 -5.21 -6.28
CA SER A 81 -5.25 -6.10 -6.88
C SER A 81 -4.34 -6.71 -5.82
N PHE A 82 -3.90 -5.92 -4.84
CA PHE A 82 -3.08 -6.43 -3.74
C PHE A 82 -3.85 -7.49 -2.93
N SER A 83 -5.12 -7.23 -2.60
CA SER A 83 -5.93 -8.19 -1.84
C SER A 83 -6.25 -9.47 -2.62
N ILE A 84 -6.44 -9.40 -3.93
CA ILE A 84 -6.71 -10.58 -4.77
C ILE A 84 -5.44 -11.43 -4.92
N ASN A 85 -4.29 -10.79 -5.15
CA ASN A 85 -3.02 -11.45 -5.39
C ASN A 85 -2.23 -11.74 -4.09
N VAL A 86 -2.93 -11.86 -2.96
CA VAL A 86 -2.32 -12.00 -1.63
C VAL A 86 -1.40 -13.23 -1.53
N GLU A 87 -1.77 -14.34 -2.16
CA GLU A 87 -0.95 -15.57 -2.18
C GLU A 87 0.34 -15.40 -3.00
N VAL A 88 0.28 -14.65 -4.10
CA VAL A 88 1.47 -14.34 -4.91
C VAL A 88 2.44 -13.49 -4.09
N ILE A 89 1.93 -12.48 -3.40
CA ILE A 89 2.72 -11.60 -2.54
C ILE A 89 3.34 -12.38 -1.37
N LYS A 90 2.58 -13.31 -0.77
CA LYS A 90 3.08 -14.22 0.25
C LYS A 90 4.25 -15.06 -0.26
N CYS A 91 4.10 -15.67 -1.43
CA CYS A 91 5.15 -16.48 -2.05
C CYS A 91 6.42 -15.65 -2.31
N LEU A 92 6.30 -14.42 -2.81
CA LEU A 92 7.45 -13.53 -3.01
C LEU A 92 8.17 -13.19 -1.71
N LEU A 93 7.43 -12.96 -0.61
CA LEU A 93 8.02 -12.72 0.71
C LEU A 93 8.75 -13.95 1.25
N GLU A 94 8.18 -15.14 1.06
CA GLU A 94 8.82 -16.40 1.46
C GLU A 94 10.09 -16.67 0.64
N GLN A 95 10.07 -16.43 -0.67
CA GLN A 95 11.25 -16.55 -1.52
C GLN A 95 12.35 -15.59 -1.10
N LEU A 96 12.01 -14.31 -0.88
CA LEU A 96 12.97 -13.33 -0.38
C LEU A 96 13.60 -13.77 0.96
N GLN A 97 12.78 -14.31 1.86
CA GLN A 97 13.23 -14.83 3.15
C GLN A 97 14.20 -16.00 2.99
N ASN A 98 13.88 -16.96 2.13
CA ASN A 98 14.70 -18.14 1.88
C ASN A 98 16.04 -17.74 1.25
N THR A 99 16.03 -16.92 0.21
CA THR A 99 17.25 -16.39 -0.40
C THR A 99 18.12 -15.69 0.64
N CYS A 100 17.54 -14.84 1.50
CA CYS A 100 18.31 -14.18 2.56
C CYS A 100 18.89 -15.13 3.61
N ASN A 101 18.30 -16.31 3.83
CA ASN A 101 18.80 -17.30 4.78
C ASN A 101 19.93 -18.16 4.20
N GLU A 102 19.99 -18.32 2.87
CA GLU A 102 21.02 -19.08 2.16
C GLU A 102 22.33 -18.29 1.98
N LEU A 103 22.27 -16.96 2.12
CA LEU A 103 23.44 -16.10 2.01
C LEU A 103 24.42 -16.35 3.16
N THR A 104 25.65 -16.70 2.77
CA THR A 104 26.77 -16.91 3.70
C THR A 104 27.92 -15.93 3.46
N ASP A 105 28.00 -15.32 2.27
CA ASP A 105 29.02 -14.34 1.94
C ASP A 105 28.77 -12.99 2.63
N GLU A 106 29.80 -12.45 3.28
CA GLU A 106 29.71 -11.22 4.06
C GLU A 106 29.47 -9.98 3.17
N ASN A 107 30.03 -9.95 1.95
CA ASN A 107 29.84 -8.84 1.03
C ASN A 107 28.39 -8.82 0.50
N GLU A 108 27.84 -9.97 0.12
CA GLU A 108 26.44 -10.10 -0.30
C GLU A 108 25.46 -9.66 0.80
N ILE A 109 25.72 -10.09 2.05
CA ILE A 109 24.95 -9.67 3.21
C ILE A 109 25.04 -8.15 3.40
N ASN A 110 26.21 -7.55 3.24
CA ASN A 110 26.40 -6.10 3.38
C ASN A 110 25.65 -5.32 2.29
N ILE A 111 25.63 -5.82 1.05
CA ILE A 111 24.87 -5.21 -0.05
C ILE A 111 23.37 -5.19 0.27
N ILE A 112 22.79 -6.33 0.68
CA ILE A 112 21.36 -6.39 1.03
C ILE A 112 21.03 -5.48 2.21
N LYS A 113 21.92 -5.43 3.21
CA LYS A 113 21.78 -4.51 4.35
C LYS A 113 21.68 -3.04 3.90
N GLN A 114 22.55 -2.61 2.99
CA GLN A 114 22.48 -1.25 2.45
C GLN A 114 21.16 -1.00 1.70
N TYR A 115 20.76 -1.90 0.80
CA TYR A 115 19.55 -1.73 0.01
C TYR A 115 18.29 -1.62 0.86
N ALA A 116 18.17 -2.40 1.91
CA ALA A 116 16.97 -2.34 2.73
C ALA A 116 17.02 -1.23 3.81
N ILE A 117 18.18 -0.62 4.10
CA ILE A 117 18.23 0.74 4.70
C ILE A 117 17.64 1.78 3.73
N TYR A 118 18.04 1.76 2.46
CA TYR A 118 17.47 2.69 1.46
C TYR A 118 15.97 2.49 1.30
N ALA A 119 15.51 1.24 1.17
CA ALA A 119 14.10 0.92 1.06
C ALA A 119 13.31 1.42 2.28
N LYS A 120 13.82 1.24 3.50
CA LYS A 120 13.21 1.80 4.72
C LYS A 120 13.11 3.33 4.67
N ARG A 121 14.17 4.04 4.25
CA ARG A 121 14.16 5.50 4.10
C ARG A 121 13.11 5.96 3.08
N TYR A 122 13.01 5.28 1.94
CA TYR A 122 11.99 5.56 0.93
C TYR A 122 10.59 5.34 1.47
N THR A 123 10.32 4.21 2.14
CA THR A 123 9.01 3.95 2.77
C THR A 123 8.63 5.08 3.72
N ILE A 124 9.53 5.48 4.63
CA ILE A 124 9.28 6.58 5.58
C ILE A 124 8.99 7.88 4.84
N ALA A 125 9.81 8.25 3.84
CA ALA A 125 9.61 9.46 3.06
C ALA A 125 8.24 9.48 2.34
N PHE A 126 7.84 8.36 1.74
CA PHE A 126 6.53 8.24 1.10
C PHE A 126 5.39 8.33 2.11
N THR A 127 5.44 7.58 3.22
CA THR A 127 4.38 7.61 4.24
C THR A 127 4.25 8.99 4.90
N CYS A 128 5.37 9.68 5.18
CA CYS A 128 5.35 11.05 5.71
C CYS A 128 4.78 12.07 4.70
N LYS A 129 5.09 11.95 3.41
CA LYS A 129 4.51 12.84 2.39
C LYS A 129 3.00 12.65 2.27
N THR A 130 2.52 11.40 2.25
CA THR A 130 1.08 11.12 2.14
C THR A 130 0.31 11.62 3.37
N THR A 131 0.89 11.51 4.56
CA THR A 131 0.26 12.05 5.79
C THR A 131 0.30 13.59 5.84
N ALA A 132 1.39 14.22 5.40
CA ALA A 132 1.49 15.68 5.32
C ALA A 132 0.57 16.30 4.24
N LEU A 133 0.38 15.62 3.09
CA LEU A 133 -0.55 16.07 2.05
C LEU A 133 -2.02 15.98 2.47
N ASN A 134 -2.36 15.10 3.41
CA ASN A 134 -3.71 15.00 3.99
C ASN A 134 -3.95 15.99 5.14
N LEU A 135 -2.92 16.71 5.60
CA LEU A 135 -2.95 17.68 6.71
C LEU A 135 -2.88 19.15 6.24
N LEU A 136 -2.69 19.37 4.94
CA LEU A 136 -2.64 20.68 4.26
C LEU A 136 -3.87 20.82 3.36
#